data_AF-A0A1H1RMC0-F1
#
_entry.id   AF-A0A1H1RMC0-F1
#
_cell.length_a   1.000
_cell.length_b   1.000
_cell.length_c   1.000
_cell.angle_alpha   90.00
_cell.angle_beta   90.00
_cell.angle_gamma   90.00
#
_symmetry.space_group_name_H-M   'P 1'
#
loop_
_entity.id
_entity.type
_entity.pdbx_description
1 polymer ?
#
loop_
_entity_poly.entity_id
_entity_poly.type
_entity_poly.pdbx_seq_one_letter_code
_entity_poly.pdbx_strand_id
1 'polypeptide(L)'
;MSPQPLGLGTDDAVAATTIAATAPAPEAEAETGIVSTVDPDVVAQPSKRLEIIVAAAALLFNVILLVAAQSIELRRAADPGQIDARFWPTILAVLGIALAVARLVIAIVGKPDERDDLERVQPGQMGKLLIALALTAGFLGVWSWKTATLTLFGLVIGFKLFVIVAPLYLAALLFVFGARGWKSLVIYPVVTTGFIYLLFGQLLRIAL
;
A
#
# COMPACT_ATOMS: atom_id res chain seq x y z
N MET A 1 69.25 20.75 53.81
CA MET A 1 68.02 21.46 54.23
C MET A 1 66.93 20.42 54.39
N SER A 2 66.68 19.98 55.62
CA SER A 2 65.47 19.22 55.98
C SER A 2 64.30 20.22 56.09
N PRO A 3 63.05 19.81 55.81
CA PRO A 3 62.27 19.09 56.82
C PRO A 3 61.34 17.97 56.27
N GLN A 4 61.31 16.86 57.02
CA GLN A 4 60.12 16.03 57.28
C GLN A 4 59.25 16.74 58.36
N PRO A 5 58.06 16.26 58.78
CA PRO A 5 57.04 15.38 58.18
C PRO A 5 55.60 15.93 58.44
N LEU A 6 54.54 15.26 57.97
CA LEU A 6 53.24 15.27 58.68
C LEU A 6 52.40 14.05 58.27
N GLY A 7 52.25 13.14 59.24
CA GLY A 7 51.40 11.97 59.14
C GLY A 7 50.02 12.19 59.78
N LEU A 8 49.06 11.42 59.31
CA LEU A 8 47.78 11.03 59.88
C LEU A 8 47.56 9.62 59.27
N GLY A 9 47.66 8.49 59.99
CA GLY A 9 46.87 8.09 61.15
C GLY A 9 45.41 7.94 60.70
N THR A 10 44.75 6.77 60.69
CA THR A 10 44.95 5.48 61.34
C THR A 10 44.09 4.42 60.61
N ASP A 11 44.55 3.17 60.68
CA ASP A 11 43.82 1.91 60.76
C ASP A 11 42.28 1.93 60.66
N ASP A 12 41.74 1.09 59.77
CA ASP A 12 40.87 0.00 60.22
C ASP A 12 40.75 -1.12 59.18
N ALA A 13 40.73 -2.33 59.71
CA ALA A 13 40.68 -3.62 59.06
C ALA A 13 39.43 -3.82 58.18
N VAL A 14 39.47 -4.81 57.28
CA VAL A 14 38.62 -6.03 57.36
C VAL A 14 38.75 -6.88 56.08
N ALA A 15 39.16 -8.13 56.33
CA ALA A 15 38.83 -9.38 55.65
C ALA A 15 39.22 -9.59 54.17
N ALA A 16 40.31 -10.35 54.03
CA ALA A 16 40.43 -11.37 53.00
C ALA A 16 39.28 -12.39 53.13
N THR A 17 38.62 -12.72 52.01
CA THR A 17 37.86 -13.96 51.87
C THR A 17 38.04 -14.47 50.45
N THR A 18 38.95 -15.43 50.33
CA THR A 18 39.01 -16.41 49.25
C THR A 18 37.71 -17.21 49.26
N ILE A 19 36.91 -17.14 48.20
CA ILE A 19 35.90 -18.16 47.89
C ILE A 19 36.22 -18.74 46.52
N ALA A 20 36.46 -20.04 46.56
CA ALA A 20 36.75 -20.92 45.46
C ALA A 20 35.68 -20.86 44.37
N ALA A 21 36.15 -20.84 43.12
CA ALA A 21 35.37 -21.08 41.92
C ALA A 21 34.68 -22.45 42.00
N THR A 22 33.40 -22.44 42.36
CA THR A 22 32.50 -23.58 42.14
C THR A 22 31.92 -23.39 40.74
N ALA A 23 32.41 -24.17 39.78
CA ALA A 23 31.83 -24.23 38.44
C ALA A 23 30.38 -24.71 38.53
N PRO A 24 29.39 -23.97 38.00
CA PRO A 24 28.06 -24.50 37.82
C PRO A 24 28.06 -25.49 36.65
N ALA A 25 27.36 -26.61 36.86
CA ALA A 25 27.13 -27.67 35.89
C ALA A 25 26.50 -27.13 34.59
N PRO A 26 26.71 -27.80 33.44
CA PRO A 26 26.06 -27.41 32.19
C PRO A 26 24.54 -27.62 32.34
N GLU A 27 23.83 -26.51 32.50
CA GLU A 27 22.39 -26.45 32.27
C GLU A 27 22.17 -26.90 30.83
N ALA A 28 21.56 -28.07 30.67
CA ALA A 28 21.05 -28.54 29.40
C ALA A 28 20.05 -27.50 28.90
N GLU A 29 20.50 -26.67 27.98
CA GLU A 29 19.65 -25.83 27.14
C GLU A 29 18.63 -26.76 26.50
N ALA A 30 17.43 -26.78 27.08
CA ALA A 30 16.25 -27.28 26.42
C ALA A 30 16.00 -26.34 25.23
N GLU A 31 16.71 -26.59 24.14
CA GLU A 31 16.26 -26.30 22.78
C GLU A 31 14.87 -26.95 22.67
N THR A 32 13.87 -26.20 23.10
CA THR A 32 12.51 -26.37 22.64
C THR A 32 12.56 -25.99 21.18
N GLY A 33 13.00 -26.94 20.37
CA GLY A 33 12.83 -26.96 18.93
C GLY A 33 11.36 -26.72 18.70
N ILE A 34 11.01 -25.47 18.43
CA ILE A 34 9.86 -25.15 17.63
C ILE A 34 10.19 -25.80 16.29
N VAL A 35 9.83 -27.09 16.18
CA VAL A 35 9.67 -27.76 14.91
C VAL A 35 8.60 -26.93 14.23
N SER A 36 9.09 -25.97 13.46
CA SER A 36 8.32 -25.29 12.44
C SER A 36 7.81 -26.41 11.55
N THR A 37 6.59 -26.88 11.81
CA THR A 37 5.80 -27.72 10.91
C THR A 37 5.35 -26.87 9.72
N VAL A 38 6.28 -26.07 9.18
CA VAL A 38 6.18 -25.48 7.86
C VAL A 38 6.29 -26.67 6.93
N ASP A 39 5.12 -27.15 6.54
CA ASP A 39 4.92 -28.03 5.42
C ASP A 39 5.68 -27.40 4.22
N PRO A 40 6.81 -27.98 3.78
CA PRO A 40 7.64 -27.39 2.71
C PRO A 40 6.95 -27.43 1.33
N ASP A 41 5.74 -28.00 1.24
CA ASP A 41 5.13 -28.45 0.00
C ASP A 41 4.07 -27.52 -0.61
N VAL A 42 3.92 -26.28 -0.15
CA VAL A 42 3.06 -25.29 -0.84
C VAL A 42 3.89 -24.18 -1.48
N VAL A 43 4.95 -24.58 -2.19
CA VAL A 43 5.67 -23.70 -3.12
C VAL A 43 4.89 -23.67 -4.44
N ALA A 44 4.50 -22.47 -4.88
CA ALA A 44 3.75 -22.32 -6.12
C ALA A 44 4.63 -22.69 -7.32
N GLN A 45 4.29 -23.74 -8.05
CA GLN A 45 5.12 -24.16 -9.18
C GLN A 45 5.10 -23.13 -10.34
N PRO A 46 6.25 -22.88 -11.00
CA PRO A 46 6.31 -22.09 -12.22
C PRO A 46 5.34 -22.62 -13.30
N SER A 47 4.58 -21.74 -13.94
CA SER A 47 3.57 -22.13 -14.93
C SER A 47 3.53 -21.18 -16.12
N LYS A 48 4.06 -21.66 -17.26
CA LYS A 48 4.05 -20.94 -18.54
C LYS A 48 2.63 -20.57 -18.99
N ARG A 49 1.67 -21.49 -18.80
CA ARG A 49 0.27 -21.26 -19.17
C ARG A 49 -0.32 -20.11 -18.38
N LEU A 50 -0.04 -20.04 -17.07
CA LEU A 50 -0.54 -18.96 -16.23
C LEU A 50 0.03 -17.61 -16.68
N GLU A 51 1.35 -17.54 -16.95
CA GLU A 51 1.98 -16.30 -17.43
C GLU A 51 1.38 -15.80 -18.74
N ILE A 52 1.17 -16.70 -19.70
CA ILE A 52 0.53 -16.37 -20.98
C ILE A 52 -0.91 -15.88 -20.75
N ILE A 53 -1.69 -16.58 -19.92
CA ILE A 53 -3.07 -16.20 -19.61
C ILE A 53 -3.12 -14.82 -18.95
N VAL A 54 -2.24 -14.56 -17.98
CA VAL A 54 -2.17 -13.27 -17.26
C VAL A 54 -1.74 -12.15 -18.21
N ALA A 55 -0.71 -12.37 -19.02
CA ALA A 55 -0.26 -11.39 -20.00
C ALA A 55 -1.32 -11.11 -21.08
N ALA A 56 -2.00 -12.14 -21.57
CA ALA A 56 -3.10 -12.00 -22.53
C ALA A 56 -4.31 -11.28 -21.92
N ALA A 57 -4.68 -11.60 -20.67
CA ALA A 57 -5.75 -10.91 -19.96
C ALA A 57 -5.41 -9.44 -19.72
N ALA A 58 -4.17 -9.12 -19.33
CA ALA A 58 -3.69 -7.75 -19.19
C ALA A 58 -3.72 -7.00 -20.52
N LEU A 59 -3.31 -7.64 -21.62
CA LEU A 59 -3.38 -7.05 -22.96
C LEU A 59 -4.83 -6.75 -23.34
N LEU A 60 -5.73 -7.72 -23.20
CA LEU A 60 -7.15 -7.56 -23.48
C LEU A 60 -7.77 -6.43 -22.65
N PHE A 61 -7.47 -6.38 -21.34
CA PHE A 61 -7.93 -5.31 -20.46
C PHE A 61 -7.49 -3.93 -20.94
N ASN A 62 -6.22 -3.76 -21.32
CA ASN A 62 -5.72 -2.46 -21.79
C ASN A 62 -6.26 -2.08 -23.18
N VAL A 63 -6.54 -3.05 -24.06
CA VAL A 63 -7.25 -2.79 -25.32
C VAL A 63 -8.67 -2.30 -25.06
N ILE A 64 -9.40 -2.94 -24.14
CA ILE A 64 -10.73 -2.49 -23.72
C ILE A 64 -10.65 -1.08 -23.12
N LEU A 65 -9.66 -0.82 -22.27
CA LEU A 65 -9.43 0.49 -21.67
C LEU A 65 -9.16 1.56 -22.75
N LEU A 66 -8.39 1.24 -23.79
CA LEU A 66 -8.11 2.16 -24.90
C LEU A 66 -9.40 2.49 -25.67
N VAL A 67 -10.22 1.48 -25.97
CA VAL A 67 -11.52 1.69 -26.64
C VAL A 67 -12.45 2.52 -25.75
N ALA A 68 -12.50 2.24 -24.45
CA ALA A 68 -13.28 3.02 -23.49
C ALA A 68 -12.79 4.48 -23.41
N ALA A 69 -11.47 4.71 -23.40
CA ALA A 69 -10.88 6.04 -23.43
C ALA A 69 -11.29 6.83 -24.68
N GLN A 70 -11.35 6.18 -25.83
CA GLN A 70 -11.78 6.82 -27.09
C GLN A 70 -13.27 7.16 -27.10
N SER A 71 -14.09 6.45 -26.32
CA SER A 71 -15.54 6.70 -26.21
C SER A 71 -15.90 7.91 -25.34
N ILE A 72 -14.93 8.53 -24.64
CA ILE A 72 -15.18 9.70 -23.79
C ILE A 72 -15.58 10.89 -24.66
N GLU A 73 -16.83 11.32 -24.63
CA GLU A 73 -17.29 12.48 -25.40
C GLU A 73 -16.63 13.79 -24.94
N LEU A 74 -16.09 14.56 -25.90
CA LEU A 74 -15.44 15.83 -25.64
C LEU A 74 -16.44 16.95 -25.86
N ARG A 75 -16.82 17.66 -24.78
CA ARG A 75 -17.73 18.81 -24.86
C ARG A 75 -17.09 20.02 -25.54
N ARG A 76 -15.76 20.11 -25.53
CA ARG A 76 -14.96 21.14 -26.21
C ARG A 76 -13.64 20.51 -26.61
N ALA A 77 -13.20 20.74 -27.85
CA ALA A 77 -11.83 20.39 -28.22
C ALA A 77 -10.86 21.20 -27.37
N ALA A 78 -9.85 20.54 -26.82
CA ALA A 78 -8.81 21.19 -26.04
C ALA A 78 -8.08 22.25 -26.90
N ASP A 79 -7.87 23.45 -26.36
CA ASP A 79 -7.09 24.47 -27.05
C ASP A 79 -5.62 23.99 -27.22
N PRO A 80 -4.87 24.50 -28.21
CA PRO A 80 -3.47 24.14 -28.38
C PRO A 80 -2.66 24.30 -27.08
N GLY A 81 -2.08 23.21 -26.60
CA GLY A 81 -1.34 23.16 -25.33
C GLY A 81 -2.13 22.67 -24.11
N GLN A 82 -3.43 22.41 -24.24
CA GLN A 82 -4.24 21.80 -23.18
C GLN A 82 -4.30 20.27 -23.32
N ILE A 83 -4.30 19.60 -22.17
CA ILE A 83 -4.42 18.15 -22.08
C ILE A 83 -5.92 17.79 -22.10
N ASP A 84 -6.31 17.00 -23.09
CA ASP A 84 -7.68 16.53 -23.24
C ASP A 84 -8.06 15.46 -22.20
N ALA A 85 -9.35 15.31 -21.90
CA ALA A 85 -9.87 14.31 -20.96
C ALA A 85 -9.48 12.87 -21.34
N ARG A 86 -9.30 12.60 -22.63
CA ARG A 86 -8.88 11.31 -23.18
C ARG A 86 -7.39 11.02 -23.01
N PHE A 87 -6.57 12.05 -22.82
CA PHE A 87 -5.12 11.95 -22.91
C PHE A 87 -4.53 10.96 -21.92
N TRP A 88 -4.84 11.12 -20.63
CA TRP A 88 -4.32 10.25 -19.57
C TRP A 88 -4.80 8.79 -19.72
N PRO A 89 -6.11 8.52 -19.89
CA PRO A 89 -6.58 7.16 -20.17
C PRO A 89 -5.91 6.52 -21.40
N THR A 90 -5.71 7.30 -22.47
CA THR A 90 -5.07 6.82 -23.70
C THR A 90 -3.61 6.47 -23.45
N ILE A 91 -2.85 7.34 -22.78
CA ILE A 91 -1.43 7.07 -22.46
C ILE A 91 -1.29 5.83 -21.58
N LEU A 92 -2.11 5.71 -20.53
CA LEU A 92 -2.07 4.56 -19.65
C LEU A 92 -2.41 3.27 -20.40
N ALA A 93 -3.41 3.29 -21.26
CA ALA A 93 -3.78 2.13 -22.06
C ALA A 93 -2.70 1.74 -23.07
N VAL A 94 -2.10 2.72 -23.77
CA VAL A 94 -1.00 2.47 -24.73
C VAL A 94 0.23 1.91 -24.02
N LEU A 95 0.63 2.50 -22.89
CA LEU A 95 1.76 2.01 -22.11
C LEU A 95 1.47 0.61 -21.55
N GLY A 96 0.26 0.38 -21.04
CA GLY A 96 -0.19 -0.92 -20.57
C GLY A 96 -0.20 -1.98 -21.67
N ILE A 97 -0.64 -1.64 -22.88
CA ILE A 97 -0.53 -2.51 -24.07
C ILE A 97 0.93 -2.85 -24.36
N ALA A 98 1.81 -1.85 -24.40
CA ALA A 98 3.23 -2.06 -24.69
C ALA A 98 3.88 -3.01 -23.67
N LEU A 99 3.61 -2.81 -22.38
CA LEU A 99 4.11 -3.67 -21.29
C LEU A 99 3.49 -5.07 -21.35
N ALA A 100 2.19 -5.19 -21.63
CA ALA A 100 1.52 -6.49 -21.75
C ALA A 100 2.03 -7.29 -22.95
N VAL A 101 2.27 -6.63 -24.10
CA VAL A 101 2.90 -7.26 -25.28
C VAL A 101 4.31 -7.71 -24.95
N ALA A 102 5.12 -6.86 -24.33
CA ALA A 102 6.48 -7.23 -23.91
C ALA A 102 6.43 -8.45 -22.98
N ARG A 103 5.56 -8.46 -21.96
CA ARG A 103 5.42 -9.58 -21.04
C ARG A 103 4.90 -10.85 -21.72
N LEU A 104 4.00 -10.73 -22.69
CA LEU A 104 3.48 -11.85 -23.47
C LEU A 104 4.57 -12.46 -24.36
N VAL A 105 5.39 -11.64 -25.02
CA VAL A 105 6.55 -12.10 -25.80
C VAL A 105 7.53 -12.84 -24.89
N ILE A 106 7.86 -12.28 -23.72
CA ILE A 106 8.71 -12.93 -22.72
C ILE A 106 8.09 -14.25 -22.26
N ALA A 107 6.78 -14.30 -21.99
CA ALA A 107 6.10 -15.52 -21.58
C ALA A 107 6.13 -16.62 -22.66
N ILE A 108 6.14 -16.25 -23.94
CA ILE A 108 6.17 -17.19 -25.07
C ILE A 108 7.60 -17.70 -25.31
N VAL A 109 8.57 -16.81 -25.36
CA VAL A 109 9.97 -17.11 -25.75
C VAL A 109 10.82 -17.56 -24.56
N GLY A 110 10.56 -17.02 -23.37
CA GLY A 110 11.32 -17.27 -22.15
C GLY A 110 11.00 -18.59 -21.46
N LYS A 111 11.84 -18.92 -20.46
CA LYS A 111 11.54 -19.94 -19.46
C LYS A 111 10.57 -19.36 -18.42
N PRO A 112 9.71 -20.18 -17.81
CA PRO A 112 8.82 -19.71 -16.74
C PRO A 112 9.62 -19.12 -15.59
N ASP A 113 9.11 -18.04 -15.00
CA ASP A 113 9.77 -17.38 -13.87
C ASP A 113 9.73 -18.29 -12.63
N GLU A 114 10.86 -18.39 -11.92
CA GLU A 114 10.92 -19.03 -10.61
C GLU A 114 10.04 -18.25 -9.61
N ARG A 115 9.48 -18.97 -8.65
CA ARG A 115 8.42 -18.46 -7.75
C ARG A 115 8.83 -18.47 -6.29
N ASP A 116 10.14 -18.45 -6.08
CA ASP A 116 10.76 -18.66 -4.77
C ASP A 116 10.69 -17.39 -3.90
N ASP A 117 10.38 -16.24 -4.53
CA ASP A 117 10.17 -14.94 -3.90
C ASP A 117 8.71 -14.67 -3.50
N LEU A 118 7.77 -15.57 -3.85
CA LEU A 118 6.37 -15.40 -3.49
C LEU A 118 6.15 -15.63 -2.00
N GLU A 119 5.84 -14.56 -1.29
CA GLU A 119 5.31 -14.65 0.07
C GLU A 119 4.01 -15.47 0.09
N ARG A 120 3.90 -16.35 1.08
CA ARG A 120 2.71 -17.15 1.32
C ARG A 120 1.50 -16.23 1.50
N VAL A 121 0.45 -16.46 0.71
CA VAL A 121 -0.82 -15.72 0.82
C VAL A 121 -1.31 -15.86 2.26
N GLN A 122 -1.37 -14.74 2.99
CA GLN A 122 -1.87 -14.78 4.36
C GLN A 122 -3.38 -15.04 4.36
N PRO A 123 -3.89 -15.86 5.29
CA PRO A 123 -5.31 -16.13 5.40
C PRO A 123 -6.08 -14.82 5.62
N GLY A 124 -7.14 -14.61 4.83
CA GLY A 124 -7.99 -13.42 4.89
C GLY A 124 -7.60 -12.26 3.97
N GLN A 125 -6.47 -12.33 3.25
CA GLN A 125 -6.09 -11.28 2.29
C GLN A 125 -7.07 -11.16 1.11
N MET A 126 -7.60 -12.28 0.60
CA MET A 126 -8.60 -12.24 -0.48
C MET A 126 -9.91 -11.58 -0.03
N GLY A 127 -10.32 -11.77 1.22
CA GLY A 127 -11.48 -11.06 1.78
C GLY A 127 -11.25 -9.54 1.80
N LYS A 128 -10.07 -9.09 2.23
CA LYS A 128 -9.69 -7.67 2.20
C LYS A 128 -9.67 -7.10 0.78
N LEU A 129 -9.15 -7.86 -0.19
CA LEU A 129 -9.15 -7.47 -1.60
C LEU A 129 -10.58 -7.30 -2.14
N LEU A 130 -11.46 -8.26 -1.88
CA LEU A 130 -12.86 -8.20 -2.33
C LEU A 130 -13.60 -7.02 -1.68
N ILE A 131 -13.37 -6.75 -0.39
CA ILE A 131 -13.94 -5.59 0.30
C ILE A 131 -13.41 -4.29 -0.30
N ALA A 132 -12.10 -4.18 -0.54
CA ALA A 132 -11.51 -3.00 -1.16
C ALA A 132 -12.06 -2.76 -2.56
N LEU A 133 -12.25 -3.83 -3.35
CA LEU A 133 -12.86 -3.76 -4.67
C LEU A 133 -14.33 -3.29 -4.58
N ALA A 134 -15.11 -3.84 -3.64
CA ALA A 134 -16.49 -3.46 -3.41
C ALA A 134 -16.61 -1.99 -2.93
N LEU A 135 -15.74 -1.54 -2.03
CA LEU A 135 -15.67 -0.14 -1.60
C LEU A 135 -15.32 0.78 -2.76
N THR A 136 -14.41 0.37 -3.63
CA THR A 136 -14.00 1.16 -4.79
C THR A 136 -15.12 1.23 -5.82
N ALA A 137 -15.79 0.11 -6.10
CA ALA A 137 -16.97 0.08 -6.96
C ALA A 137 -18.13 0.90 -6.36
N GLY A 138 -18.33 0.86 -5.05
CA GLY A 138 -19.31 1.67 -4.33
C GLY A 138 -18.98 3.15 -4.37
N PHE A 139 -17.72 3.53 -4.18
CA PHE A 139 -17.23 4.90 -4.33
C PHE A 139 -17.46 5.41 -5.75
N LEU A 140 -17.04 4.65 -6.77
CA LEU A 140 -17.28 4.97 -8.18
C LEU A 140 -18.78 5.02 -8.49
N GLY A 141 -19.58 4.14 -7.90
CA GLY A 141 -21.03 4.13 -8.01
C GLY A 141 -21.64 5.41 -7.46
N VAL A 142 -21.32 5.80 -6.22
CA VAL A 142 -21.78 7.04 -5.58
C VAL A 142 -21.35 8.27 -6.38
N TRP A 143 -20.12 8.26 -6.89
CA TRP A 143 -19.57 9.32 -7.73
C TRP A 143 -20.29 9.44 -9.08
N SER A 144 -20.53 8.29 -9.73
CA SER A 144 -21.18 8.18 -11.03
C SER A 144 -22.69 8.42 -10.95
N TRP A 145 -23.32 8.08 -9.81
CA TRP A 145 -24.77 8.07 -9.65
C TRP A 145 -25.37 9.43 -9.99
N LYS A 146 -24.71 10.54 -9.64
CA LYS A 146 -25.00 11.93 -10.07
C LYS A 146 -23.75 12.77 -9.72
N THR A 147 -23.21 13.70 -10.50
CA THR A 147 -23.72 15.09 -10.65
C THR A 147 -24.83 15.47 -9.64
N ALA A 148 -24.70 15.03 -8.38
CA ALA A 148 -25.75 15.07 -7.37
C ALA A 148 -25.71 16.44 -6.74
N THR A 149 -26.45 17.37 -7.33
CA THR A 149 -26.97 18.51 -6.59
C THR A 149 -27.81 17.93 -5.45
N LEU A 150 -27.21 17.76 -4.28
CA LEU A 150 -27.95 17.48 -3.05
C LEU A 150 -28.63 18.80 -2.67
N THR A 151 -29.85 19.00 -3.16
CA THR A 151 -30.68 20.15 -2.78
C THR A 151 -31.27 19.86 -1.40
N LEU A 152 -30.50 20.10 -0.34
CA LEU A 152 -31.04 20.12 1.01
C LEU A 152 -31.53 21.55 1.29
N PHE A 153 -32.83 21.70 1.61
CA PHE A 153 -33.42 22.98 2.06
C PHE A 153 -33.43 24.15 1.06
N GLY A 154 -33.50 23.91 -0.25
CA GLY A 154 -33.66 24.99 -1.25
C GLY A 154 -32.47 25.96 -1.36
N LEU A 155 -31.44 25.75 -0.55
CA LEU A 155 -30.14 26.38 -0.69
C LEU A 155 -29.32 25.47 -1.59
N VAL A 156 -28.94 25.93 -2.77
CA VAL A 156 -27.99 25.22 -3.65
C VAL A 156 -26.62 25.27 -2.99
N ILE A 157 -26.45 24.48 -1.94
CA ILE A 157 -25.18 24.21 -1.34
C ILE A 157 -24.55 23.15 -2.26
N GLY A 158 -23.84 23.62 -3.29
CA GLY A 158 -22.95 22.79 -4.09
C GLY A 158 -21.75 22.31 -3.27
N PHE A 159 -22.00 21.71 -2.10
CA PHE A 159 -20.98 21.00 -1.35
C PHE A 159 -20.61 19.80 -2.21
N LYS A 160 -19.44 19.89 -2.82
CA LYS A 160 -18.88 18.86 -3.68
C LYS A 160 -18.82 17.56 -2.88
N LEU A 161 -19.69 16.63 -3.25
CA LEU A 161 -19.84 15.31 -2.62
C LEU A 161 -18.47 14.63 -2.40
N PHE A 162 -17.50 14.95 -3.27
CA PHE A 162 -16.08 14.64 -3.12
C PHE A 162 -15.50 14.86 -1.72
N VAL A 163 -15.67 16.05 -1.14
CA VAL A 163 -15.00 16.43 0.13
C VAL A 163 -15.48 15.58 1.31
N ILE A 164 -16.67 14.98 1.19
CA ILE A 164 -17.24 14.11 2.24
C ILE A 164 -16.97 12.64 1.90
N VAL A 165 -17.24 12.22 0.66
CA VAL A 165 -17.19 10.82 0.26
C VAL A 165 -15.75 10.31 0.10
N ALA A 166 -14.83 11.13 -0.42
CA ALA A 166 -13.43 10.75 -0.58
C ALA A 166 -12.73 10.41 0.76
N PRO A 167 -12.81 11.24 1.82
CA PRO A 167 -12.16 10.88 3.07
C PRO A 167 -12.83 9.70 3.76
N LEU A 168 -14.15 9.51 3.62
CA LEU A 168 -14.83 8.32 4.12
C LEU A 168 -14.36 7.05 3.40
N TYR A 169 -14.20 7.10 2.08
CA TYR A 169 -13.65 6.00 1.30
C TYR A 169 -12.21 5.67 1.72
N LEU A 170 -11.34 6.69 1.83
CA LEU A 170 -9.95 6.50 2.29
C LEU A 170 -9.87 5.95 3.71
N ALA A 171 -10.70 6.44 4.63
CA ALA A 171 -10.79 5.93 5.99
C ALA A 171 -11.26 4.46 6.02
N ALA A 172 -12.25 4.09 5.20
CA ALA A 172 -12.74 2.73 5.08
C ALA A 172 -11.64 1.79 4.56
N LEU A 173 -10.89 2.19 3.52
CA LEU A 173 -9.76 1.41 3.03
C LEU A 173 -8.69 1.24 4.10
N LEU A 174 -8.28 2.33 4.76
CA LEU A 174 -7.30 2.27 5.84
C LEU A 174 -7.72 1.33 6.96
N PHE A 175 -9.00 1.36 7.33
CA PHE A 175 -9.55 0.44 8.33
C PHE A 175 -9.46 -1.02 7.88
N VAL A 176 -9.83 -1.34 6.63
CA VAL A 176 -9.74 -2.70 6.04
C VAL A 176 -8.30 -3.20 6.01
N PHE A 177 -7.34 -2.31 5.72
CA PHE A 177 -5.91 -2.63 5.71
C PHE A 177 -5.25 -2.59 7.10
N GLY A 178 -6.02 -2.35 8.17
CA GLY A 178 -5.55 -2.54 9.55
C GLY A 178 -5.06 -1.27 10.24
N ALA A 179 -5.28 -0.08 9.68
CA ALA A 179 -5.07 1.16 10.41
C ALA A 179 -6.09 1.28 11.56
N ARG A 180 -5.59 1.32 12.80
CA ARG A 180 -6.44 1.44 14.00
C ARG A 180 -6.32 2.79 14.72
N GLY A 181 -5.31 3.59 14.39
CA GLY A 181 -5.11 4.89 15.01
C GLY A 181 -6.12 5.92 14.52
N TRP A 182 -6.76 6.65 15.43
CA TRP A 182 -7.65 7.76 15.06
C TRP A 182 -6.93 8.80 14.19
N LYS A 183 -5.63 9.03 14.45
CA LYS A 183 -4.78 9.92 13.66
C LYS A 183 -4.70 9.47 12.20
N SER A 184 -4.47 8.17 11.95
CA SER A 184 -4.41 7.66 10.57
C SER A 184 -5.78 7.60 9.92
N LEU A 185 -6.85 7.30 10.66
CA LEU A 185 -8.20 7.21 10.12
C LEU A 185 -8.84 8.58 9.81
N VAL A 186 -8.40 9.66 10.45
CA VAL A 186 -8.98 11.00 10.26
C VAL A 186 -8.01 11.97 9.59
N ILE A 187 -6.81 12.15 10.15
CA ILE A 187 -5.88 13.19 9.67
C ILE A 187 -5.44 12.87 8.25
N TYR A 188 -5.02 11.64 7.98
CA TYR A 188 -4.53 11.27 6.65
C TYR A 188 -5.60 11.43 5.56
N PRO A 189 -6.83 10.89 5.71
CA PRO A 189 -7.88 11.07 4.71
C PRO A 189 -8.27 12.54 4.50
N VAL A 190 -8.38 13.32 5.58
CA VAL A 190 -8.75 14.74 5.50
C VAL A 190 -7.67 15.56 4.82
N VAL A 191 -6.40 15.39 5.20
CA VAL A 191 -5.27 16.11 4.60
C VAL A 191 -5.11 15.73 3.13
N THR A 192 -5.19 14.44 2.81
CA THR A 192 -5.06 13.95 1.43
C THR A 192 -6.21 14.47 0.56
N THR A 193 -7.45 14.40 1.04
CA THR A 193 -8.61 14.94 0.33
C THR A 193 -8.49 16.45 0.15
N GLY A 194 -8.10 17.18 1.20
CA GLY A 194 -7.89 18.63 1.14
C GLY A 194 -6.81 19.01 0.13
N PHE A 195 -5.70 18.28 0.10
CA PHE A 195 -4.64 18.47 -0.87
C PHE A 195 -5.12 18.24 -2.31
N ILE A 196 -5.79 17.11 -2.58
CA ILE A 196 -6.37 16.80 -3.90
C ILE A 196 -7.37 17.88 -4.30
N TYR A 197 -8.23 18.29 -3.37
CA TYR A 197 -9.21 19.34 -3.59
C TYR A 197 -8.56 20.69 -3.97
N LEU A 198 -7.50 21.09 -3.26
CA LEU A 198 -6.77 22.31 -3.57
C LEU A 198 -6.09 22.23 -4.94
N LEU A 199 -5.40 21.11 -5.21
CA LEU A 199 -4.66 20.91 -6.44
C LEU A 199 -5.58 20.91 -7.67
N PHE A 200 -6.65 20.11 -7.66
CA PHE A 200 -7.52 20.00 -8.82
C PHE A 200 -8.57 21.11 -8.86
N GLY A 201 -9.11 21.50 -7.71
CA GLY A 201 -10.22 22.44 -7.63
C GLY A 201 -9.78 23.90 -7.75
N GLN A 202 -8.69 24.27 -7.09
CA GLN A 202 -8.21 25.66 -7.07
C GLN A 202 -7.12 25.89 -8.12
N LEU A 203 -6.13 25.00 -8.22
CA LEU A 203 -4.98 25.21 -9.11
C LEU A 203 -5.33 24.88 -10.57
N LEU A 204 -5.97 23.74 -10.81
CA LEU A 204 -6.35 23.30 -12.16
C LEU A 204 -7.74 23.80 -12.61
N ARG A 205 -8.52 24.42 -11.69
CA ARG A 205 -9.92 24.86 -11.93
C ARG A 205 -10.81 23.77 -12.54
N ILE A 206 -10.53 22.51 -12.24
CA ILE A 206 -11.34 21.37 -12.67
C ILE A 206 -12.49 21.21 -11.67
N ALA A 207 -13.71 21.03 -12.18
CA ALA A 207 -14.84 20.72 -11.34
C ALA A 207 -14.67 19.29 -10.77
N LEU A 208 -14.33 19.21 -9.48
CA LEU A 208 -14.50 18.00 -8.66
C LEU A 208 -15.88 17.99 -8.03
#